data_AF-A0A2S0HT83-F1
#
_entry.id   AF-A0A2S0HT83-F1
#
_cell.length_a   1.000
_cell.length_b   1.000
_cell.length_c   1.000
_cell.angle_alpha   90.00
_cell.angle_beta   90.00
_cell.angle_gamma   90.00
#
_symmetry.space_group_name_H-M   'P 1'
#
loop_
_entity.id
_entity.type
_entity.pdbx_description
1 polymer ?
#
loop_
_entity_poly.entity_id
_entity_poly.type
_entity_poly.pdbx_seq_one_letter_code
_entity_poly.pdbx_strand_id
1 'polypeptide(L)'
;MYSLNVTNNYIWQITADDGAVQISERGGHYTFEKLGNLFLDIPGMGQMVFIDLGEGKIPGYPIVKETWGVLVRGANAEAYYRYEGGGNLSLTFDAFGTATLATTNGTLISISLDELIVEESGIPVN
;
A
#
# COMPACT_ATOMS: atom_id res chain seq x y z
N MET A 1 -10.11 9.70 -4.74
CA MET A 1 -9.81 8.40 -5.37
C MET A 1 -8.52 8.53 -6.15
N TYR A 2 -7.70 7.49 -6.16
CA TYR A 2 -6.38 7.46 -6.80
C TYR A 2 -6.32 6.34 -7.83
N SER A 3 -5.32 6.37 -8.70
CA SER A 3 -4.98 5.25 -9.58
C SER A 3 -3.71 4.59 -9.11
N LEU A 4 -3.65 3.26 -9.20
CA LEU A 4 -2.49 2.45 -8.87
C LEU A 4 -2.01 1.71 -10.13
N ASN A 5 -0.80 2.05 -10.58
CA ASN A 5 -0.14 1.39 -11.69
C ASN A 5 0.80 0.32 -11.16
N VAL A 6 0.46 -0.95 -11.35
CA VAL A 6 1.27 -2.07 -10.88
C VAL A 6 2.06 -2.67 -12.03
N THR A 7 3.36 -2.87 -11.80
CA THR A 7 4.27 -3.63 -12.67
C THR A 7 4.82 -4.81 -11.90
N ASN A 8 4.62 -6.02 -12.42
CA ASN A 8 5.08 -7.26 -11.80
C ASN A 8 6.20 -7.90 -12.63
N ASN A 9 7.47 -7.64 -12.27
CA ASN A 9 8.61 -8.38 -12.84
C ASN A 9 8.98 -9.62 -12.04
N TYR A 10 8.27 -9.90 -10.94
CA TYR A 10 8.54 -11.02 -10.06
C TYR A 10 8.25 -12.35 -10.77
N ILE A 11 8.76 -13.44 -10.21
CA ILE A 11 8.67 -14.78 -10.80
C ILE A 11 7.28 -15.42 -10.64
N TRP A 12 6.45 -14.89 -9.74
CA TRP A 12 5.11 -15.38 -9.48
C TRP A 12 4.06 -14.34 -9.86
N GLN A 13 2.90 -14.84 -10.27
CA GLN A 13 1.71 -14.03 -10.48
C GLN A 13 1.28 -13.38 -9.17
N ILE A 14 0.90 -12.10 -9.22
CA ILE A 14 0.35 -11.36 -8.09
C ILE A 14 -1.16 -11.25 -8.28
N THR A 15 -1.91 -11.48 -7.21
CA THR A 15 -3.38 -11.36 -7.27
C THR A 15 -3.87 -10.20 -6.43
N ALA A 16 -4.95 -9.56 -6.85
CA ALA A 16 -5.62 -8.52 -6.08
C ALA A 16 -7.04 -8.92 -5.72
N ASP A 17 -7.52 -8.48 -4.56
CA ASP A 17 -8.89 -8.62 -4.03
C ASP A 17 -9.51 -10.01 -4.27
N ASP A 18 -9.23 -10.97 -3.38
CA ASP A 18 -9.71 -12.36 -3.44
C ASP A 18 -9.44 -13.10 -4.77
N GLY A 19 -8.51 -12.58 -5.58
CA GLY A 19 -8.15 -13.15 -6.90
C GLY A 19 -8.93 -12.57 -8.09
N ALA A 20 -9.72 -11.52 -7.88
CA ALA A 20 -10.50 -10.87 -8.94
C ALA A 20 -9.62 -10.31 -10.07
N VAL A 21 -8.43 -9.81 -9.73
CA VAL A 21 -7.43 -9.37 -10.70
C VAL A 21 -6.15 -10.17 -10.53
N GLN A 22 -5.56 -10.52 -11.67
CA GLN A 22 -4.39 -11.36 -11.79
C GLN A 22 -3.35 -10.63 -12.63
N ILE A 23 -2.23 -10.27 -12.02
CA ILE A 23 -1.13 -9.53 -12.65
C ILE A 23 -0.02 -10.54 -12.96
N SER A 24 0.09 -10.90 -14.24
CA SER A 24 1.06 -11.90 -14.72
C SER A 24 2.48 -11.64 -14.23
N GLU A 25 3.21 -12.72 -13.98
CA GLU A 25 4.64 -12.69 -13.66
C GLU A 25 5.49 -12.12 -14.82
N ARG A 26 6.74 -11.75 -14.51
CA ARG A 26 7.79 -11.46 -15.50
C ARG A 26 7.44 -10.39 -16.55
N GLY A 27 6.87 -9.29 -16.09
CA GLY A 27 6.54 -8.11 -16.90
C GLY A 27 5.04 -7.87 -17.05
N GLY A 28 4.20 -8.45 -16.20
CA GLY A 28 2.78 -8.12 -16.17
C GLY A 28 2.55 -6.70 -15.70
N HIS A 29 1.50 -6.07 -16.23
CA HIS A 29 1.09 -4.73 -15.86
C HIS A 29 -0.41 -4.66 -15.67
N TYR A 30 -0.85 -3.91 -14.68
CA TYR A 30 -2.26 -3.61 -14.49
C TYR A 30 -2.44 -2.24 -13.85
N THR A 31 -3.44 -1.49 -14.30
CA THR A 31 -3.82 -0.21 -13.71
C THR A 31 -5.19 -0.33 -13.06
N PHE A 32 -5.22 -0.08 -11.76
CA PHE A 32 -6.45 0.13 -11.02
C PHE A 32 -6.82 1.60 -11.10
N GLU A 33 -7.99 1.90 -11.65
CA GLU A 33 -8.51 3.26 -11.77
C GLU A 33 -9.54 3.54 -10.69
N LYS A 34 -9.53 4.76 -10.14
CA LYS A 34 -10.50 5.21 -9.12
C LYS A 34 -10.58 4.22 -7.95
N LEU A 35 -9.44 3.92 -7.36
CA LEU A 35 -9.29 2.96 -6.27
C LEU A 35 -9.65 3.57 -4.91
N GLY A 36 -10.20 2.73 -4.04
CA GLY A 36 -10.30 2.93 -2.59
C GLY A 36 -9.34 1.97 -1.87
N ASN A 37 -9.90 1.03 -1.11
CA ASN A 37 -9.12 -0.06 -0.50
C ASN A 37 -8.72 -1.12 -1.54
N LEU A 38 -7.59 -1.78 -1.31
CA LEU A 38 -7.08 -2.89 -2.11
C LEU A 38 -6.15 -3.73 -1.25
N PHE A 39 -6.08 -5.04 -1.49
CA PHE A 39 -4.90 -5.81 -1.10
C PHE A 39 -4.34 -6.59 -2.28
N LEU A 40 -3.01 -6.74 -2.27
CA LEU A 40 -2.27 -7.59 -3.21
C LEU A 40 -1.70 -8.78 -2.44
N ASP A 41 -1.97 -9.99 -2.93
CA ASP A 41 -1.31 -11.21 -2.46
C ASP A 41 -0.07 -11.46 -3.31
N ILE A 42 1.09 -11.52 -2.66
CA ILE A 42 2.40 -11.66 -3.27
C ILE A 42 2.97 -13.02 -2.83
N PRO A 43 3.00 -14.03 -3.72
CA PRO A 43 3.40 -15.38 -3.35
C PRO A 43 4.79 -15.45 -2.71
N GLY A 44 4.82 -15.98 -1.48
CA GLY A 44 6.03 -16.13 -0.67
C GLY A 44 6.44 -14.88 0.12
N MET A 45 5.77 -13.74 -0.06
CA MET A 45 6.07 -12.47 0.64
C MET A 45 4.91 -11.95 1.51
N GLY A 46 3.71 -12.53 1.35
CA GLY A 46 2.52 -12.12 2.10
C GLY A 46 1.71 -11.08 1.36
N GLN A 47 1.01 -10.22 2.11
CA GLN A 47 0.09 -9.25 1.54
C GLN A 47 0.63 -7.83 1.62
N MET A 48 0.35 -7.04 0.59
CA MET A 48 0.47 -5.58 0.62
C MET A 48 -0.92 -4.97 0.61
N VAL A 49 -1.21 -4.13 1.60
CA VAL A 49 -2.56 -3.57 1.81
C VAL A 49 -2.54 -2.07 1.55
N PHE A 50 -3.54 -1.59 0.82
CA PHE A 50 -3.81 -0.19 0.57
C PHE A 50 -5.12 0.17 1.26
N ILE A 51 -5.04 1.10 2.21
CA ILE A 51 -6.17 1.54 3.04
C ILE A 51 -6.47 2.98 2.67
N ASP A 52 -7.63 3.23 2.10
CA ASP A 52 -8.12 4.58 1.82
C ASP A 52 -8.39 5.29 3.15
N LEU A 53 -7.67 6.38 3.39
CA LEU A 53 -7.81 7.20 4.58
C LEU A 53 -8.83 8.32 4.37
N GLY A 54 -9.24 8.57 3.12
CA GLY A 54 -9.99 9.78 2.75
C GLY A 54 -9.26 11.01 3.27
N GLU A 55 -9.98 11.84 4.02
CA GLU A 55 -9.44 13.06 4.64
C GLU A 55 -8.61 12.78 5.90
N GLY A 56 -8.77 11.59 6.50
CA GLY A 56 -8.11 11.19 7.75
C GLY A 56 -6.59 11.29 7.67
N LYS A 57 -5.98 11.78 8.75
CA LYS A 57 -4.52 11.90 8.90
C LYS A 57 -4.05 10.93 9.97
N ILE A 58 -2.87 10.34 9.78
CA ILE A 58 -2.29 9.44 10.78
C ILE A 58 -1.65 10.30 11.88
N PRO A 59 -2.11 10.21 13.14
CA PRO A 59 -1.53 10.96 14.25
C PRO A 59 -0.03 10.65 14.42
N GLY A 60 0.76 11.65 14.78
CA GLY A 60 2.21 11.50 14.98
C GLY A 60 3.05 11.51 13.70
N TYR A 61 2.43 11.53 12.53
CA TYR A 61 3.11 11.60 11.23
C TYR A 61 3.01 12.96 10.55
N PRO A 62 3.91 13.29 9.60
CA PRO A 62 3.92 14.58 8.95
C PRO A 62 2.57 14.94 8.32
N ILE A 63 2.06 16.11 8.67
CA ILE A 63 0.85 16.65 8.04
C ILE A 63 1.28 17.43 6.81
N VAL A 64 1.03 16.87 5.64
CA VAL A 64 1.20 17.55 4.35
C VAL A 64 -0.11 18.18 3.89
N LYS A 65 0.00 19.14 2.96
CA LYS A 65 -1.10 20.02 2.52
C LYS A 65 -2.25 19.28 1.85
N GLU A 66 -1.98 18.12 1.25
CA GLU A 66 -2.93 17.38 0.45
C GLU A 66 -4.04 16.72 1.28
N THR A 67 -5.28 16.89 0.87
CA THR A 67 -6.49 16.51 1.61
C THR A 67 -6.71 15.02 1.64
N TRP A 68 -6.46 14.28 0.56
CA TRP A 68 -6.77 12.84 0.46
C TRP A 68 -5.54 11.98 0.72
N GLY A 69 -5.73 10.72 1.13
CA GLY A 69 -4.59 9.81 1.30
C GLY A 69 -4.89 8.34 1.41
N VAL A 70 -3.81 7.58 1.33
CA VAL A 70 -3.77 6.11 1.39
C VAL A 70 -2.64 5.71 2.32
N LEU A 71 -2.93 4.77 3.22
CA LEU A 71 -1.91 4.04 3.96
C LEU A 71 -1.57 2.78 3.15
N VAL A 72 -0.31 2.63 2.77
CA VAL A 72 0.21 1.40 2.17
C VAL A 72 0.98 0.64 3.24
N ARG A 73 0.63 -0.62 3.47
CA ARG A 73 1.31 -1.52 4.41
C ARG A 73 1.87 -2.71 3.66
N GLY A 74 3.19 -2.88 3.68
CA GLY A 74 3.87 -4.13 3.37
C GLY A 74 4.39 -4.79 4.65
N ALA A 75 4.98 -5.97 4.53
CA ALA A 75 5.42 -6.77 5.68
C ALA A 75 6.36 -6.03 6.66
N ASN A 76 7.25 -5.18 6.16
CA ASN A 76 8.28 -4.51 6.97
C ASN A 76 8.44 -3.02 6.65
N ALA A 77 7.51 -2.46 5.89
CA ALA A 77 7.56 -1.06 5.49
C ALA A 77 6.16 -0.53 5.26
N GLU A 78 5.91 0.67 5.76
CA GLU A 78 4.70 1.43 5.48
C GLU A 78 5.00 2.73 4.76
N ALA A 79 4.03 3.14 3.93
CA ALA A 79 4.05 4.41 3.27
C ALA A 79 2.73 5.16 3.47
N TYR A 80 2.86 6.45 3.72
CA TYR A 80 1.77 7.39 3.83
C TYR A 80 1.73 8.26 2.59
N TYR A 81 0.81 7.94 1.69
CA TYR A 81 0.64 8.62 0.41
C TYR A 81 -0.48 9.65 0.50
N ARG A 82 -0.20 10.91 0.16
CA ARG A 82 -1.19 12.01 0.15
C ARG A 82 -1.26 12.67 -1.21
N TYR A 83 -2.47 13.07 -1.62
CA TYR A 83 -2.70 13.63 -2.95
C TYR A 83 -3.88 14.61 -2.98
N GLU A 84 -3.90 15.43 -4.03
CA GLU A 84 -5.06 16.25 -4.41
C GLU A 84 -5.58 15.86 -5.78
N GLY A 85 -6.89 16.00 -5.97
CA GLY A 85 -7.56 15.56 -7.20
C GLY A 85 -7.42 14.05 -7.42
N GLY A 86 -6.91 13.65 -8.59
CA GLY A 86 -6.65 12.25 -8.93
C GLY A 86 -5.22 11.84 -8.60
N GLY A 87 -5.01 11.17 -7.47
CA GLY A 87 -3.70 10.63 -7.10
C GLY A 87 -3.20 9.61 -8.12
N ASN A 88 -1.89 9.53 -8.31
CA ASN A 88 -1.24 8.58 -9.22
C ASN A 88 -0.04 7.94 -8.53
N LEU A 89 -0.23 6.70 -8.09
CA LEU A 89 0.76 5.87 -7.43
C LEU A 89 1.21 4.75 -8.38
N SER A 90 2.50 4.45 -8.37
CA SER A 90 3.11 3.35 -9.11
C SER A 90 3.77 2.39 -8.14
N LEU A 91 3.49 1.10 -8.31
CA LEU A 91 4.11 0.00 -7.58
C LEU A 91 4.82 -0.92 -8.56
N THR A 92 6.13 -1.05 -8.41
CA THR A 92 6.94 -1.96 -9.23
C THR A 92 7.55 -3.04 -8.36
N PHE A 93 7.27 -4.30 -8.69
CA PHE A 93 8.00 -5.45 -8.17
C PHE A 93 9.16 -5.78 -9.10
N ASP A 94 10.35 -5.95 -8.54
CA ASP A 94 11.51 -6.47 -9.28
C ASP A 94 11.47 -8.00 -9.42
N ALA A 95 12.49 -8.58 -10.05
CA ALA A 95 12.59 -10.03 -10.25
C ALA A 95 12.69 -10.85 -8.96
N PHE A 96 13.03 -10.21 -7.84
CA PHE A 96 13.19 -10.82 -6.51
C PHE A 96 12.03 -10.51 -5.57
N GLY A 97 11.03 -9.75 -6.03
CA GLY A 97 9.85 -9.38 -5.26
C GLY A 97 10.00 -8.08 -4.46
N THR A 98 11.11 -7.35 -4.60
CA THR A 98 11.26 -6.04 -3.96
C THR A 98 10.22 -5.08 -4.53
N ALA A 99 9.37 -4.53 -3.67
CA ALA A 99 8.37 -3.54 -4.02
C ALA A 99 8.94 -2.12 -3.94
N THR A 100 8.83 -1.35 -5.02
CA THR A 100 9.15 0.08 -5.05
C THR A 100 7.89 0.90 -5.32
N LEU A 101 7.57 1.82 -4.40
CA LEU A 101 6.52 2.80 -4.57
C LEU A 101 7.08 4.12 -5.11
N ALA A 102 6.38 4.71 -6.07
CA ALA A 102 6.64 6.04 -6.59
C ALA A 102 5.32 6.76 -6.88
N THR A 103 5.35 8.09 -6.92
CA THR A 103 4.18 8.90 -7.27
C THR A 103 4.54 9.96 -8.29
N THR A 104 3.61 10.27 -9.19
CA THR A 104 3.72 11.42 -10.12
C THR A 104 2.78 12.55 -9.74
N ASN A 105 1.82 12.31 -8.84
CA ASN A 105 0.93 13.34 -8.31
C ASN A 105 0.68 13.08 -6.82
N GLY A 106 1.22 13.94 -5.95
CA GLY A 106 1.10 13.83 -4.50
C GLY A 106 2.44 13.56 -3.82
N THR A 107 2.39 13.40 -2.51
CA THR A 107 3.54 13.24 -1.63
C THR A 107 3.53 11.84 -1.01
N LEU A 108 4.68 11.15 -1.06
CA LEU A 108 4.87 9.82 -0.49
C LEU A 108 5.88 9.90 0.67
N ILE A 109 5.49 9.40 1.84
CA ILE A 109 6.28 9.49 3.07
C ILE A 109 6.45 8.08 3.63
N SER A 110 7.68 7.68 3.95
CA SER A 110 7.90 6.43 4.71
C SER A 110 7.53 6.64 6.17
N ILE A 111 6.77 5.69 6.74
CA ILE A 111 6.28 5.72 8.12
C ILE A 111 6.44 4.33 8.75
N SER A 112 6.22 4.19 10.07
CA SER A 112 6.36 2.91 10.79
C SER A 112 5.31 2.75 11.89
N LEU A 113 4.25 2.00 11.60
CA LEU A 113 3.16 1.80 12.56
C LEU A 113 3.39 0.53 13.37
N ASP A 114 3.00 0.57 14.64
CA ASP A 114 2.92 -0.66 15.43
C ASP A 114 1.90 -1.61 14.79
N GLU A 115 2.30 -2.85 14.56
CA GLU A 115 1.39 -3.88 14.02
C GLU A 115 0.37 -4.32 15.06
N LEU A 116 0.80 -4.41 16.31
CA LEU A 116 -0.03 -4.82 17.44
C LEU A 116 0.47 -4.12 18.72
N ILE A 117 -0.46 -3.52 19.45
CA ILE A 117 -0.24 -2.98 20.78
C ILE A 117 -1.08 -3.81 21.76
N VAL A 118 -0.46 -4.31 22.83
CA VAL A 118 -1.16 -4.97 23.93
C VAL A 118 -1.11 -4.05 25.14
N GLU A 119 -2.27 -3.60 25.62
CA GLU A 119 -2.34 -2.74 26.80
C GLU A 119 -2.17 -3.56 28.09
N GLU A 120 -1.40 -3.02 29.04
CA GLU A 120 -1.16 -3.66 30.34
C GLU A 120 -2.44 -3.86 31.16
N SER A 121 -3.47 -3.05 30.90
CA SER A 121 -4.79 -3.14 31.53
C SER A 121 -5.48 -4.50 31.34
N GLY A 122 -5.09 -5.27 30.33
CA GLY A 122 -5.62 -6.60 30.01
C GLY A 122 -4.74 -7.77 30.46
N ILE A 123 -3.58 -7.53 31.08
CA ILE A 123 -2.66 -8.59 31.50
C ILE A 123 -3.01 -9.01 32.95
N PRO A 124 -3.35 -10.29 33.22
CA PRO A 124 -3.58 -10.75 34.58
C PRO A 124 -2.33 -10.55 35.43
N VAL A 125 -2.45 -9.75 36.50
CA VAL A 125 -1.43 -9.69 37.56
C VAL A 125 -1.58 -10.94 38.43
N ASN A 126 -0.52 -11.76 38.47
CA ASN A 126 -0.39 -12.87 39.42
C ASN A 126 -0.07 -12.37 40.83
#